data_AF-A0A560P441-F1
#
_entry.id   AF-A0A560P441-F1
#
_cell.length_a   1.000
_cell.length_b   1.000
_cell.length_c   1.000
_cell.angle_alpha   90.00
_cell.angle_beta   90.00
_cell.angle_gamma   90.00
#
_symmetry.space_group_name_H-M   'P 1'
#
loop_
_entity.id
_entity.type
_entity.pdbx_description
1 polymer ?
#
loop_
_entity_poly.entity_id
_entity_poly.type
_entity_poly.pdbx_seq_one_letter_code
_entity_poly.pdbx_strand_id
1 'polypeptide(L)'
;MAEWLAYVIQMTMWGVSIDLLMTEHSWVVVATKFFAVCFLFYISLKLWFSAKDHLPGTSVGITVPDLFVATLTNPKGLFFVSFVAPAGTFLSLNSYLPFMMLFTTIIFPVGLVWIAIGAFCGRKLHSIVSGRFLSRAISLVIGLFASGMLFNIASQVVIA
;
A
#
# COMPACT_ATOMS: atom_id res chain seq x y z
N MET A 1 10.19 13.08 -0.12
CA MET A 1 10.48 13.22 -1.57
C MET A 1 10.74 11.88 -2.23
N ALA A 2 11.73 11.09 -1.78
CA ALA A 2 12.04 9.78 -2.37
C ALA A 2 10.83 8.82 -2.38
N GLU A 3 10.14 8.66 -1.25
CA GLU A 3 8.94 7.82 -1.17
C GLU A 3 7.83 8.27 -2.13
N TRP A 4 7.60 9.59 -2.24
CA TRP A 4 6.63 10.15 -3.19
C TRP A 4 7.00 9.82 -4.65
N LEU A 5 8.28 9.98 -5.03
CA LEU A 5 8.73 9.68 -6.38
C LEU A 5 8.58 8.18 -6.70
N ALA A 6 8.86 7.31 -5.72
CA ALA A 6 8.64 5.88 -5.86
C ALA A 6 7.14 5.56 -6.09
N TYR A 7 6.22 6.22 -5.38
CA TYR A 7 4.79 6.08 -5.64
C TYR A 7 4.40 6.55 -7.05
N VAL A 8 4.87 7.72 -7.49
CA VAL A 8 4.56 8.23 -8.84
C VAL A 8 5.01 7.24 -9.91
N ILE A 9 6.24 6.73 -9.82
CA ILE A 9 6.77 5.74 -10.76
C ILE A 9 5.96 4.45 -10.72
N GLN A 10 5.75 3.90 -9.53
CA GLN A 10 5.06 2.63 -9.35
C GLN A 10 3.61 2.69 -9.82
N MET A 11 2.87 3.74 -9.44
CA MET A 11 1.49 3.92 -9.86
C MET A 11 1.37 4.14 -11.36
N THR A 12 2.26 4.94 -11.95
CA THR A 12 2.24 5.17 -13.40
C THR A 12 2.56 3.87 -14.15
N MET A 13 3.56 3.11 -13.72
CA MET A 13 3.95 1.84 -14.34
C MET A 13 2.82 0.81 -14.30
N TRP A 14 2.24 0.57 -13.12
CA TRP A 14 1.14 -0.38 -12.97
C TRP A 14 -0.16 0.13 -13.61
N GLY A 15 -0.46 1.42 -13.47
CA GLY A 15 -1.65 2.05 -14.02
C GLY A 15 -1.72 1.98 -15.53
N VAL A 16 -0.64 2.37 -16.22
CA VAL A 16 -0.56 2.22 -17.68
C VAL A 16 -0.66 0.75 -18.07
N SER A 17 0.01 -0.15 -17.36
CA SER A 17 -0.03 -1.59 -17.68
C SER A 17 -1.45 -2.17 -17.54
N ILE A 18 -2.16 -1.81 -16.48
CA ILE A 18 -3.54 -2.27 -16.24
C ILE A 18 -4.48 -1.66 -17.28
N ASP A 19 -4.45 -0.34 -17.47
CA ASP A 19 -5.37 0.31 -18.42
C ASP A 19 -5.13 -0.14 -19.87
N LEU A 20 -3.89 -0.43 -20.27
CA LEU A 20 -3.59 -1.01 -21.59
C LEU A 20 -4.15 -2.43 -21.72
N LEU A 21 -3.96 -3.28 -20.70
CA LEU A 21 -4.45 -4.65 -20.74
C LEU A 21 -5.99 -4.72 -20.67
N MET A 22 -6.63 -3.74 -20.03
CA MET A 22 -8.09 -3.65 -19.95
C MET A 22 -8.77 -3.43 -21.29
N THR A 23 -8.11 -2.86 -22.29
CA THR A 23 -8.73 -2.61 -23.61
C THR A 23 -9.07 -3.92 -24.31
N GLU A 24 -8.22 -4.94 -24.16
CA GLU A 24 -8.38 -6.25 -24.77
C GLU A 24 -8.99 -7.27 -23.78
N HIS A 25 -8.78 -7.08 -22.47
CA HIS A 25 -9.07 -8.08 -21.44
C HIS A 25 -9.68 -7.46 -20.18
N SER A 26 -11.02 -7.39 -20.12
CA SER A 26 -11.75 -6.82 -18.97
C SER A 26 -11.53 -7.56 -17.64
N TRP A 27 -11.17 -8.85 -17.68
CA TRP A 27 -10.90 -9.67 -16.49
C TRP A 27 -9.65 -9.22 -15.71
N VAL A 28 -8.75 -8.45 -16.34
CA VAL A 28 -7.48 -8.00 -15.75
C VAL A 28 -7.70 -7.17 -14.50
N VAL A 29 -8.77 -6.37 -14.45
CA VAL A 29 -9.12 -5.57 -13.26
C VAL A 29 -9.39 -6.47 -12.07
N VAL A 30 -10.22 -7.50 -12.27
CA VAL A 30 -10.62 -8.43 -11.21
C VAL A 30 -9.41 -9.23 -10.74
N ALA A 31 -8.59 -9.73 -11.66
CA ALA A 31 -7.36 -10.46 -11.34
C ALA A 31 -6.37 -9.59 -10.55
N THR A 32 -6.19 -8.34 -10.94
CA THR A 32 -5.27 -7.43 -10.24
C THR A 32 -5.76 -7.07 -8.85
N LYS A 33 -7.07 -6.79 -8.70
CA LYS A 33 -7.70 -6.58 -7.39
C LYS A 33 -7.55 -7.80 -6.50
N PHE A 34 -7.80 -9.00 -7.03
CA PHE A 34 -7.62 -10.26 -6.32
C PHE A 34 -6.17 -10.45 -5.86
N PHE A 35 -5.19 -10.24 -6.75
CA PHE A 35 -3.77 -10.33 -6.41
C PHE A 35 -3.38 -9.35 -5.30
N ALA A 36 -3.83 -8.10 -5.37
CA ALA A 36 -3.58 -7.10 -4.35
C ALA A 36 -4.19 -7.47 -2.98
N VAL A 37 -5.39 -8.07 -2.97
CA VAL A 37 -6.03 -8.56 -1.74
C VAL A 37 -5.30 -9.78 -1.16
N CYS A 38 -4.91 -10.75 -2.00
CA CYS A 38 -4.09 -11.87 -1.57
C CYS A 38 -2.76 -11.42 -0.99
N PHE A 39 -2.13 -10.39 -1.60
CA PHE A 39 -0.92 -9.79 -1.07
C PHE A 39 -1.14 -9.16 0.31
N LEU A 40 -2.21 -8.37 0.51
CA LEU A 40 -2.54 -7.80 1.82
C LEU A 40 -2.79 -8.88 2.87
N PHE A 41 -3.50 -9.95 2.49
CA PHE A 41 -3.73 -11.09 3.38
C PHE A 41 -2.42 -11.80 3.74
N TYR A 42 -1.53 -12.01 2.77
CA TYR A 42 -0.19 -12.54 3.01
C TYR A 42 0.61 -11.66 3.98
N ILE A 43 0.58 -10.33 3.83
CA ILE A 43 1.25 -9.41 4.77
C ILE A 43 0.62 -9.50 6.17
N SER A 44 -0.70 -9.61 6.27
CA SER A 44 -1.40 -9.83 7.55
C SER A 44 -0.90 -11.11 8.24
N LEU A 45 -0.86 -12.24 7.54
CA LEU A 45 -0.36 -13.50 8.09
C LEU A 45 1.13 -13.40 8.45
N LYS A 46 1.94 -12.80 7.58
CA LYS A 46 3.36 -12.59 7.83
C LYS A 46 3.57 -11.79 9.12
N LEU A 47 2.81 -10.73 9.36
CA LEU A 47 2.88 -9.94 10.60
C LEU A 47 2.40 -10.71 11.84
N TRP A 48 1.38 -11.56 11.67
CA TRP A 48 0.90 -12.44 12.75
C TRP A 48 1.98 -13.42 13.22
N PHE A 49 2.66 -14.07 12.26
CA PHE A 49 3.66 -15.10 12.55
C PHE A 49 5.09 -14.56 12.74
N SER A 50 5.43 -13.41 12.15
CA SER A 50 6.76 -12.77 12.27
C SER A 50 6.89 -11.87 13.49
N ALA A 51 5.99 -11.99 14.48
CA ALA A 51 6.09 -11.29 15.76
C ALA A 51 7.25 -11.84 16.63
N LYS A 52 8.47 -11.76 16.08
CA LYS A 52 9.72 -11.85 16.81
C LYS A 52 9.84 -10.59 17.65
N ASP A 53 10.15 -10.78 18.91
CA ASP A 53 10.56 -9.69 19.78
C ASP A 53 11.77 -9.04 19.13
N HIS A 54 11.63 -7.78 18.73
CA HIS A 54 12.74 -7.03 18.17
C HIS A 54 13.73 -6.85 19.33
N LEU A 55 14.77 -7.69 19.35
CA LEU A 55 15.93 -7.47 20.21
C LEU A 55 16.44 -6.05 19.91
N PRO A 56 16.66 -5.20 20.94
CA PRO A 56 17.15 -3.86 20.75
C PRO A 56 18.62 -3.96 20.32
N GLY A 57 18.84 -4.06 19.01
CA GLY A 57 20.17 -4.30 18.45
C GLY A 57 20.24 -3.74 17.04
N THR A 58 20.85 -2.55 16.95
CA THR A 58 21.33 -1.91 15.72
C THR A 58 20.23 -1.52 14.72
N SER A 59 19.50 -0.45 15.05
CA SER A 59 18.82 0.36 14.04
C SER A 59 19.87 1.00 13.13
N VAL A 60 20.29 0.31 12.08
CA VAL A 60 20.97 0.96 10.96
C VAL A 60 19.98 1.98 10.40
N GLY A 61 20.37 3.26 10.42
CA GLY A 61 19.52 4.32 9.90
C GLY A 61 19.15 4.02 8.44
N ILE A 62 17.85 4.02 8.13
CA ILE A 62 17.36 3.79 6.77
C ILE A 62 17.85 4.95 5.90
N THR A 63 18.60 4.64 4.84
CA THR A 63 19.06 5.67 3.91
C THR A 63 17.96 6.07 2.93
N VAL A 64 18.10 7.23 2.28
CA VAL A 64 17.13 7.71 1.28
C VAL A 64 16.96 6.72 0.11
N PRO A 65 18.02 6.10 -0.44
CA PRO A 65 17.89 5.05 -1.45
C PRO A 65 17.16 3.80 -0.94
N ASP A 66 17.45 3.35 0.29
CA ASP A 66 16.79 2.18 0.86
C ASP A 66 15.28 2.41 0.98
N LEU A 67 14.87 3.61 1.41
CA LEU A 67 13.45 3.99 1.46
C LEU A 67 12.82 4.02 0.06
N PHE A 68 13.52 4.56 -0.93
CA PHE A 68 13.03 4.60 -2.32
C PHE A 68 12.80 3.19 -2.87
N VAL A 69 13.81 2.31 -2.77
CA VAL A 69 13.75 0.93 -3.27
C VAL A 69 12.71 0.12 -2.49
N ALA A 70 12.63 0.29 -1.17
CA ALA A 70 11.62 -0.37 -0.35
C ALA A 70 10.19 0.04 -0.79
N THR A 71 9.97 1.32 -1.11
CA THR A 71 8.65 1.76 -1.61
C THR A 71 8.39 1.26 -3.03
N LEU A 72 9.39 1.31 -3.91
CA LEU A 72 9.24 0.87 -5.31
C LEU A 72 8.98 -0.64 -5.43
N THR A 73 9.53 -1.45 -4.52
CA THR A 73 9.33 -2.91 -4.48
C THR A 73 8.10 -3.33 -3.68
N ASN A 74 7.62 -2.49 -2.75
CA ASN A 74 6.39 -2.75 -2.02
C ASN A 74 5.18 -2.41 -2.91
N PRO A 75 4.30 -3.36 -3.27
CA PRO A 75 3.22 -3.14 -4.23
C PRO A 75 2.06 -2.27 -3.68
N LYS A 76 2.34 -1.32 -2.78
CA LYS A 76 1.35 -0.35 -2.30
C LYS A 76 0.77 0.49 -3.43
N GLY A 77 1.58 0.91 -4.40
CA GLY A 77 1.12 1.64 -5.58
C GLY A 77 0.15 0.84 -6.43
N LEU A 78 0.35 -0.49 -6.54
CA LEU A 78 -0.59 -1.38 -7.23
C LEU A 78 -1.98 -1.35 -6.57
N PHE A 79 -2.04 -1.26 -5.24
CA PHE A 79 -3.31 -1.15 -4.51
C PHE A 79 -4.06 0.14 -4.87
N PHE A 80 -3.37 1.28 -4.89
CA PHE A 80 -3.98 2.56 -5.28
C PHE A 80 -4.51 2.53 -6.71
N VAL A 81 -3.72 2.00 -7.64
CA VAL A 81 -4.14 1.84 -9.03
C VAL A 81 -5.36 0.92 -9.15
N SER A 82 -5.38 -0.19 -8.42
CA SER A 82 -6.42 -1.21 -8.57
C SER A 82 -7.75 -0.86 -7.89
N PHE A 83 -7.71 -0.10 -6.79
CA PHE A 83 -8.89 0.15 -5.95
C PHE A 83 -9.31 1.61 -5.83
N VAL A 84 -8.42 2.55 -6.10
CA VAL A 84 -8.67 3.99 -5.88
C VAL A 84 -8.75 4.74 -7.21
N ALA A 85 -7.89 4.42 -8.17
CA ALA A 85 -7.92 5.06 -9.47
C ALA A 85 -9.15 4.60 -10.29
N PRO A 86 -9.91 5.53 -10.88
CA PRO A 86 -10.91 5.19 -11.89
C PRO A 86 -10.28 4.45 -13.08
N ALA A 87 -11.03 3.56 -13.73
CA ALA A 87 -10.56 2.86 -14.92
C ALA A 87 -10.21 3.84 -16.06
N GLY A 88 -9.10 3.62 -16.75
CA GLY A 88 -8.64 4.49 -17.84
C GLY A 88 -7.96 5.78 -17.38
N THR A 89 -7.68 5.92 -16.07
CA THR A 89 -7.04 7.13 -15.51
C THR A 89 -5.66 7.38 -16.12
N PHE A 90 -4.91 6.33 -16.44
CA PHE A 90 -3.49 6.42 -16.81
C PHE A 90 -3.25 6.53 -18.31
N LEU A 91 -4.28 6.33 -19.14
CA LEU A 91 -4.20 6.52 -20.60
C LEU A 91 -4.65 7.91 -21.07
N SER A 92 -5.24 8.71 -20.19
CA SER A 92 -5.71 10.06 -20.50
C SER A 92 -5.07 11.08 -19.57
N LEU A 93 -4.37 12.07 -20.13
CA LEU A 93 -3.77 13.17 -19.34
C LEU A 93 -4.82 13.95 -18.54
N ASN A 94 -6.04 14.08 -19.06
CA ASN A 94 -7.14 14.77 -18.39
C ASN A 94 -7.60 14.06 -17.10
N SER A 95 -7.40 12.75 -17.00
CA SER A 95 -7.72 11.95 -15.82
C SER A 95 -6.50 11.74 -14.92
N TYR A 96 -5.34 11.50 -15.54
CA TYR A 96 -4.07 11.25 -14.87
C TYR A 96 -3.62 12.44 -14.00
N LEU A 97 -3.62 13.65 -14.57
CA LEU A 97 -3.10 14.84 -13.90
C LEU A 97 -3.90 15.17 -12.64
N PRO A 98 -5.25 15.26 -12.66
CA PRO A 98 -6.03 15.50 -11.44
C PRO A 98 -5.83 14.41 -10.39
N PHE A 99 -5.78 13.14 -10.80
CA PHE A 99 -5.57 12.02 -9.88
C PHE A 99 -4.20 12.11 -9.18
N MET A 100 -3.13 12.34 -9.93
CA MET A 100 -1.78 12.47 -9.38
C MET A 100 -1.59 13.71 -8.50
N MET A 101 -2.21 14.84 -8.86
CA MET A 101 -2.20 16.05 -8.03
C MET A 101 -2.94 15.81 -6.71
N LEU A 102 -4.11 15.16 -6.76
CA LEU A 102 -4.87 14.83 -5.56
C LEU A 102 -4.10 13.88 -4.65
N PHE A 103 -3.55 12.80 -5.22
CA PHE A 103 -2.69 11.87 -4.48
C PHE A 103 -1.51 12.59 -3.82
N THR A 104 -0.83 13.45 -4.57
CA THR A 104 0.31 14.23 -4.07
C THR A 104 -0.10 15.15 -2.91
N THR A 105 -1.22 15.85 -3.05
CA THR A 105 -1.74 16.76 -2.02
C THR A 105 -2.08 16.03 -0.73
N ILE A 106 -2.48 14.77 -0.80
CA ILE A 106 -2.84 13.94 0.36
C ILE A 106 -1.60 13.29 0.98
N ILE A 107 -0.67 12.76 0.19
CA ILE A 107 0.44 11.96 0.71
C ILE A 107 1.46 12.80 1.50
N PHE A 108 1.66 14.07 1.12
CA PHE A 108 2.54 14.97 1.85
C PHE A 108 2.09 15.23 3.31
N PRO A 109 0.86 15.72 3.58
CA PRO A 109 0.41 15.93 4.95
C PRO A 109 0.34 14.62 5.75
N VAL A 110 -0.08 13.51 5.14
CA VAL A 110 -0.09 12.19 5.81
C VAL A 110 1.33 11.78 6.20
N GLY A 111 2.30 11.92 5.30
CA GLY A 111 3.71 11.62 5.57
C GLY A 111 4.28 12.51 6.68
N LEU A 112 3.98 13.81 6.67
CA LEU A 112 4.42 14.75 7.71
C LEU A 112 3.86 14.40 9.08
N VAL A 113 2.56 14.07 9.15
CA VAL A 113 1.91 13.62 10.39
C VAL A 113 2.59 12.36 10.91
N TRP A 114 2.90 11.39 10.04
CA TRP A 114 3.55 10.16 10.45
C TRP A 114 4.99 10.38 10.95
N ILE A 115 5.75 11.27 10.30
CA ILE A 115 7.09 11.68 10.76
C ILE A 115 7.00 12.35 12.13
N ALA A 116 6.05 13.26 12.34
CA ALA A 116 5.85 13.94 13.62
C ALA A 116 5.49 12.95 14.74
N ILE A 117 4.57 12.02 14.47
CA ILE A 117 4.22 10.94 15.39
C ILE A 117 5.44 10.07 15.69
N GLY A 118 6.21 9.67 14.68
CA GLY A 118 7.43 8.87 14.85
C GLY A 118 8.48 9.58 15.71
N ALA A 119 8.68 10.89 15.51
CA ALA A 119 9.61 11.69 16.29
C ALA A 119 9.19 11.83 17.76
N PHE A 120 7.89 11.97 18.04
CA PHE A 120 7.35 12.13 19.39
C PHE A 120 7.19 10.79 20.14
N CYS A 121 6.66 9.77 19.46
CA CYS A 121 6.29 8.50 20.05
C CYS A 121 7.37 7.43 19.92
N GLY A 122 8.29 7.49 18.95
CA GLY A 122 9.18 6.39 18.59
C GLY A 122 10.04 5.86 19.75
N ARG A 123 10.47 6.73 20.66
CA ARG A 123 11.23 6.33 21.86
C ARG A 123 10.36 5.84 23.02
N LYS A 124 9.15 6.37 23.18
CA LYS A 124 8.23 5.99 24.29
C LYS A 124 7.40 4.76 23.97
N LEU A 125 7.00 4.57 22.71
CA LEU A 125 6.10 3.50 22.29
C LEU A 125 6.75 2.11 22.48
N HIS A 126 8.04 1.98 22.18
CA HIS A 126 8.79 0.73 22.37
C HIS A 126 9.01 0.37 23.85
N SER A 127 8.86 1.35 24.76
CA SER A 127 8.91 1.14 26.21
C SER A 127 7.55 0.76 26.81
N ILE A 128 6.45 1.05 26.12
CA ILE A 128 5.08 0.90 26.64
C ILE A 128 4.36 -0.30 26.01
N VAL A 129 4.60 -0.57 24.72
CA VAL A 129 3.90 -1.61 23.96
C VAL A 129 4.89 -2.62 23.40
N SER A 130 4.68 -3.90 23.71
CA SER A 130 5.46 -4.99 23.10
C SER A 130 5.26 -4.99 21.58
N GLY A 131 6.36 -5.06 20.82
CA GLY A 131 6.34 -5.14 19.36
C GLY A 131 5.50 -6.32 18.83
N ARG A 132 5.34 -7.38 19.63
CA ARG A 132 4.46 -8.51 19.33
C ARG A 132 2.97 -8.13 19.38
N PHE A 133 2.54 -7.36 20.38
CA PHE A 133 1.16 -6.88 20.44
C PHE A 133 0.85 -5.95 19.27
N LEU A 134 1.76 -5.01 18.99
CA LEU A 134 1.61 -4.06 17.88
C LEU A 134 1.52 -4.78 16.52
N SER A 135 2.39 -5.75 16.26
CA SER A 135 2.37 -6.52 15.00
C SER A 135 1.08 -7.32 14.84
N ARG A 136 0.55 -7.91 15.93
CA ARG A 136 -0.74 -8.63 15.91
C ARG A 136 -1.92 -7.69 15.69
N ALA A 137 -1.94 -6.52 16.32
CA ALA A 137 -2.99 -5.53 16.10
C ALA A 137 -3.02 -5.05 14.64
N ILE A 138 -1.86 -4.71 14.07
CA ILE A 138 -1.75 -4.32 12.64
C ILE A 138 -2.17 -5.47 11.74
N SER A 139 -1.73 -6.70 12.03
CA SER A 139 -2.13 -7.91 11.29
C SER A 139 -3.66 -8.09 11.26
N LEU A 140 -4.34 -7.94 12.40
CA LEU A 140 -5.80 -8.08 12.48
C LEU A 140 -6.51 -7.02 11.64
N VAL A 141 -6.09 -5.75 11.74
CA VAL A 141 -6.70 -4.66 10.95
C VAL A 141 -6.53 -4.91 9.45
N ILE A 142 -5.32 -5.25 9.00
CA ILE A 142 -5.05 -5.54 7.59
C ILE A 142 -5.80 -6.80 7.13
N GLY A 143 -5.87 -7.83 7.98
CA GLY A 143 -6.55 -9.09 7.67
C GLY A 143 -8.05 -8.89 7.49
N LEU A 144 -8.71 -8.18 8.42
CA LEU A 144 -10.13 -7.84 8.32
C LEU A 144 -10.43 -6.99 7.09
N PHE A 145 -9.59 -5.99 6.81
CA PHE A 145 -9.71 -5.18 5.60
C PHE A 145 -9.59 -6.03 4.33
N ALA A 146 -8.57 -6.89 4.24
CA ALA A 146 -8.38 -7.79 3.10
C ALA A 146 -9.56 -8.75 2.92
N SER A 147 -10.08 -9.34 4.00
CA SER A 147 -11.26 -10.21 3.94
C SER A 147 -12.52 -9.47 3.46
N GLY A 148 -12.74 -8.24 3.92
CA GLY A 148 -13.85 -7.40 3.46
C GLY A 148 -13.73 -7.04 1.97
N MET A 149 -12.52 -6.71 1.51
CA MET A 149 -12.24 -6.44 0.10
C MET A 149 -12.43 -7.69 -0.77
N LEU A 150 -12.01 -8.87 -0.29
CA LEU A 150 -12.22 -10.13 -1.00
C LEU A 150 -13.71 -10.43 -1.17
N PHE A 151 -14.49 -10.24 -0.10
CA PHE A 151 -15.95 -10.39 -0.14
C PHE A 151 -16.59 -9.41 -1.14
N ASN A 152 -16.14 -8.15 -1.18
CA ASN A 152 -16.64 -7.16 -2.13
C ASN A 152 -16.35 -7.55 -3.59
N ILE A 153 -15.15 -8.08 -3.87
CA ILE A 153 -14.81 -8.56 -5.21
C ILE A 153 -15.67 -9.77 -5.57
N ALA A 154 -15.80 -10.74 -4.65
CA ALA A 154 -16.60 -11.93 -4.89
C ALA A 154 -18.08 -11.60 -5.13
N SER A 155 -18.66 -10.67 -4.38
CA SER A 155 -20.05 -10.25 -4.59
C SER A 155 -20.25 -9.54 -5.93
N GLN A 156 -19.29 -8.72 -6.38
CA GLN A 156 -19.36 -8.09 -7.70
C GLN A 156 -19.26 -9.10 -8.83
N VAL A 157 -18.46 -10.16 -8.69
CA VAL A 157 -18.32 -11.22 -9.72
C VAL A 157 -19.53 -12.16 -9.75
N VAL A 158 -20.16 -12.44 -8.60
CA VAL A 158 -21.34 -13.31 -8.54
C VAL A 158 -22.61 -12.62 -9.04
N ILE A 159 -22.67 -11.29 -8.97
CA ILE A 159 -23.84 -10.49 -9.37
C ILE A 159 -23.72 -9.93 -10.81
N ALA A 160 -22.52 -9.96 -11.40
CA ALA A 160 -22.25 -9.53 -12.79
C ALA A 160 -22.45 -10.67 -13.80
#